data_AF-A0A8J8BMQ1-F1
#
_entry.id   AF-A0A8J8BMQ1-F1
#
_cell.length_a   1.000
_cell.length_b   1.000
_cell.length_c   1.000
_cell.angle_alpha   90.00
_cell.angle_beta   90.00
_cell.angle_gamma   90.00
#
_symmetry.space_group_name_H-M   'P 1'
#
loop_
_entity.id
_entity.type
_entity.pdbx_description
1 polymer ?
#
loop_
_entity_poly.entity_id
_entity_poly.type
_entity_poly.pdbx_seq_one_letter_code
_entity_poly.pdbx_strand_id
1 'polypeptide(L)' 'MSTTVAVSRETKEMLRKLGEKGESYDSIIRKLVEEASWKELDDRWNKILTEDEFIPLDEL' A
#
# COMPACT_ATOMS: atom_id res chain seq x y z
N MET A 1 16.07 -7.15 -13.02
CA MET A 1 17.10 -7.69 -12.08
C MET A 1 16.40 -8.03 -10.78
N SER A 2 16.84 -9.07 -10.08
CA SER A 2 16.31 -9.44 -8.75
C SER A 2 17.34 -9.13 -7.66
N THR A 3 16.85 -8.76 -6.49
CA THR A 3 17.65 -8.50 -5.29
C THR A 3 17.21 -9.47 -4.20
N THR A 4 18.15 -9.96 -3.39
CA THR A 4 17.83 -10.84 -2.26
C THR A 4 17.41 -10.01 -1.05
N VAL A 5 16.22 -10.29 -0.53
CA VAL A 5 15.71 -9.71 0.73
C VAL A 5 15.65 -10.82 1.78
N ALA A 6 16.31 -10.61 2.90
CA ALA A 6 16.20 -11.52 4.03
C ALA A 6 14.91 -11.21 4.80
N VAL A 7 14.11 -12.24 5.05
CA VAL A 7 12.88 -12.16 5.85
C VAL A 7 12.86 -13.30 6.86
N SER A 8 12.09 -13.13 7.93
CA SER A 8 11.88 -14.23 8.88
C SER A 8 11.16 -15.40 8.19
N ARG A 9 11.31 -16.60 8.76
CA ARG A 9 10.59 -17.77 8.28
C ARG A 9 9.07 -17.57 8.33
N GLU A 10 8.60 -16.91 9.37
CA GLU A 10 7.19 -16.62 9.59
C GLU A 10 6.64 -15.67 8.51
N THR A 11 7.36 -14.58 8.19
CA THR A 11 6.99 -13.67 7.10
C THR A 11 6.97 -14.39 5.74
N LYS A 12 7.93 -15.28 5.49
CA LYS A 12 7.93 -16.10 4.27
C LYS A 12 6.70 -17.02 4.17
N GLU A 13 6.29 -17.62 5.29
CA GLU A 13 5.08 -18.46 5.35
C GLU A 13 3.80 -17.62 5.16
N MET A 14 3.75 -16.40 5.70
CA MET A 14 2.65 -15.47 5.45
C MET A 14 2.54 -15.12 3.95
N LEU A 15 3.66 -14.74 3.32
CA LEU A 15 3.69 -14.46 1.88
C LEU A 15 3.22 -15.67 1.06
N ARG A 16 3.62 -16.88 1.44
CA ARG A 16 3.19 -18.12 0.76
C ARG A 16 1.68 -18.37 0.89
N LYS A 17 1.07 -18.00 2.02
CA LYS A 17 -0.38 -18.13 2.23
C LYS A 17 -1.18 -17.07 1.48
N LEU A 18 -0.60 -15.89 1.28
CA LEU A 18 -1.20 -14.77 0.55
C LEU A 18 -1.19 -14.97 -0.97
N GLY A 19 -0.15 -15.61 -1.50
CA GLY A 19 0.00 -15.81 -2.94
C GLY A 19 -0.87 -16.95 -3.50
N GLU A 20 -1.20 -16.83 -4.79
CA GLU A 20 -1.85 -17.90 -5.54
C GLU A 20 -0.83 -18.87 -6.16
N LYS A 21 -1.30 -20.05 -6.61
CA LYS A 21 -0.41 -21.09 -7.16
C LYS A 21 0.30 -20.57 -8.42
N GLY A 22 1.63 -20.44 -8.33
CA GLY A 22 2.49 -19.98 -9.43
C GLY A 22 2.86 -18.50 -9.36
N GLU A 23 2.35 -17.78 -8.36
CA GLU A 23 2.71 -16.39 -8.13
C GLU A 23 4.10 -16.26 -7.49
N SER A 24 4.86 -15.24 -7.89
CA SER A 24 6.19 -14.97 -7.34
C SER A 24 6.12 -14.15 -6.05
N TYR A 25 7.09 -14.34 -5.16
CA TYR A 25 7.19 -13.49 -3.96
C TYR A 25 7.31 -11.99 -4.30
N ASP A 26 7.97 -11.64 -5.41
CA ASP A 26 8.09 -10.26 -5.87
C ASP A 26 6.72 -9.66 -6.22
N SER A 27 5.86 -10.43 -6.90
CA SER A 27 4.50 -10.02 -7.26
C SER A 27 3.62 -9.82 -6.03
N ILE A 28 3.71 -10.73 -5.06
CA ILE A 28 2.96 -10.64 -3.80
C ILE A 28 3.41 -9.40 -3.00
N ILE A 29 4.72 -9.19 -2.88
CA ILE A 29 5.27 -8.02 -2.20
C ILE A 29 4.82 -6.73 -2.89
N ARG A 30 4.84 -6.68 -4.22
CA ARG A 30 4.40 -5.50 -4.97
C ARG A 30 2.93 -5.17 -4.72
N LYS A 31 2.04 -6.17 -4.77
CA LYS A 31 0.61 -5.98 -4.44
C LYS A 31 0.41 -5.43 -3.03
N LEU A 32 1.10 -6.00 -2.04
CA LEU A 32 1.02 -5.54 -0.65
C LEU A 32 1.51 -4.09 -0.49
N VAL A 33 2.59 -3.72 -1.18
CA VAL A 33 3.11 -2.34 -1.17
C VAL A 33 2.14 -1.38 -1.83
N GLU A 34 1.55 -1.76 -2.97
CA GLU A 34 0.53 -0.95 -3.64
C GLU A 34 -0.67 -0.72 -2.72
N GLU A 35 -1.26 -1.78 -2.16
CA GLU A 35 -2.39 -1.69 -1.23
C GLU A 35 -2.09 -0.83 0.02
N ALA A 36 -0.89 -0.99 0.61
CA ALA A 36 -0.46 -0.17 1.74
C ALA A 36 -0.29 1.30 1.35
N SER A 37 0.26 1.57 0.17
CA SER A 37 0.45 2.93 -0.35
C SER A 37 -0.88 3.63 -0.60
N TRP A 38 -1.89 2.89 -1.08
CA TRP A 38 -3.26 3.41 -1.25
C TRP A 38 -3.90 3.81 0.09
N LYS A 39 -3.73 3.00 1.14
CA LYS A 39 -4.20 3.35 2.50
C LYS A 39 -3.50 4.58 3.09
N GLU A 40 -2.17 4.67 2.96
CA GLU A 40 -1.42 5.83 3.45
C GLU A 40 -1.73 7.11 2.67
N LEU A 41 -2.11 7.00 1.39
CA LEU A 41 -2.66 8.12 0.65
C LEU A 41 -4.01 8.52 1.25
N ASP A 42 -4.96 7.60 1.41
CA ASP A 42 -6.29 7.88 1.96
C ASP A 42 -6.23 8.61 3.32
N ASP A 43 -5.39 8.14 4.25
CA ASP A 43 -5.22 8.79 5.56
C ASP A 43 -4.63 10.21 5.46
N ARG A 44 -3.74 10.46 4.49
CA ARG A 44 -3.22 11.81 4.21
C ARG A 44 -4.27 12.74 3.60
N TRP A 45 -5.08 12.23 2.67
CA TRP A 45 -6.11 13.01 1.98
C TRP A 45 -7.28 13.34 2.93
N ASN A 46 -7.68 12.39 3.79
CA ASN A 46 -8.68 12.62 4.83
C ASN A 46 -8.26 13.69 5.85
N LYS A 47 -6.96 13.83 6.13
CA LYS A 47 -6.45 14.91 6.99
C LYS A 47 -6.64 16.31 6.36
N ILE A 48 -6.40 16.46 5.05
CA ILE A 48 -6.57 17.75 4.35
C ILE A 48 -8.05 18.14 4.30
N LEU A 49 -8.95 17.19 4.03
CA LEU A 49 -10.40 17.42 3.97
C LEU A 49 -11.04 17.77 5.33
N THR A 50 -10.35 17.51 6.44
CA THR A 50 -10.85 17.80 7.79
C THR A 50 -10.47 19.20 8.28
N GLU A 51 -9.44 19.84 7.70
CA GLU A 51 -8.91 21.13 8.16
C GLU A 51 -9.17 22.31 7.21
N ASP A 52 -9.51 22.08 5.92
CA ASP A 52 -9.81 23.17 4.98
C ASP A 52 -11.31 23.45 4.85
N GLU A 53 -11.73 24.68 5.16
CA GLU A 53 -13.04 25.21 4.78
C GLU A 53 -13.12 25.31 3.25
N PHE A 54 -14.12 24.67 2.66
CA PHE A 54 -14.40 24.78 1.23
C PHE A 54 -14.85 26.21 0.92
N ILE A 55 -14.03 26.97 0.18
CA ILE A 55 -14.41 28.29 -0.35
C ILE A 55 -14.92 28.12 -1.79
N PRO A 56 -16.21 28.37 -2.07
CA PRO A 56 -16.74 28.39 -3.43
C PRO A 56 -16.04 29.45 -4.29
N LEU A 57 -15.83 29.15 -5.57
CA LEU A 57 -15.19 30.09 -6.52
C LEU A 57 -15.95 31.41 -6.69
N ASP A 58 -17.23 31.45 -6.32
CA ASP A 58 -18.08 32.65 -6.37
C ASP A 58 -17.80 33.63 -5.21
N GLU A 59 -16.99 33.23 -4.22
CA GLU A 59 -16.61 34.04 -3.05
C GLU A 59 -15.19 34.64 -3.16
N LEU A 60 -14.53 34.50 -4.33
CA LEU A 60 -13.18 34.99 -4.64
C LEU A 60 -13.17 36.37 -5.32
#